data_AF-A0A8S2YBB6-F1
#
_entry.id   AF-A0A8S2YBB6-F1
#
_cell.length_a   1.000
_cell.length_b   1.000
_cell.length_c   1.000
_cell.angle_alpha   90.00
_cell.angle_beta   90.00
_cell.angle_gamma   90.00
#
_symmetry.space_group_name_H-M   'P 1'
#
loop_
_entity.id
_entity.type
_entity.pdbx_description
1 polymer ?
#
loop_
_entity_poly.entity_id
_entity_poly.type
_entity_poly.pdbx_seq_one_letter_code
_entity_poly.pdbx_strand_id
1 'polypeptide(L)'
;SLDYARRVNNSIFAQLIEQNSLRFFFSDKLYPFTYEPSGEDFLSAGLAEADLMRRVMTKNNYEFLQWFNEFLPFANLSSSLEPPSILDPTDPKLIHLVGLCLSRAWMLEGIIQALPENTEYRNQLYELHRRNAQAGLTAIDESHYEGGHWLGTFAVYLITQRGIN
;
A
#
# COMPACT_ATOMS: atom_id res chain seq x y z
N SER A 1 -11.82 10.50 0.40
CA SER A 1 -10.56 10.17 -0.27
C SER A 1 -10.32 11.13 -1.43
N LEU A 2 -9.08 11.25 -1.91
CA LEU A 2 -8.74 12.06 -3.09
C LEU A 2 -9.52 11.61 -4.33
N ASP A 3 -9.63 10.29 -4.53
CA ASP A 3 -10.38 9.70 -5.65
C ASP A 3 -11.87 10.10 -5.63
N TYR A 4 -12.50 10.10 -4.45
CA TYR A 4 -13.88 10.57 -4.30
C TYR A 4 -14.00 12.03 -4.71
N ALA A 5 -13.13 12.90 -4.18
CA ALA A 5 -13.16 14.34 -4.46
C ALA A 5 -13.03 14.61 -5.97
N ARG A 6 -12.10 13.92 -6.65
CA ARG A 6 -11.96 13.98 -8.11
C ARG A 6 -13.19 13.45 -8.83
N ARG A 7 -13.75 12.31 -8.41
CA ARG A 7 -14.90 11.68 -9.07
C ARG A 7 -16.17 12.51 -9.01
N VAL A 8 -16.41 13.23 -7.91
CA VAL A 8 -17.57 14.13 -7.76
C VAL A 8 -17.27 15.57 -8.19
N ASN A 9 -16.11 15.83 -8.82
CA ASN A 9 -15.65 17.15 -9.25
C ASN A 9 -15.60 18.20 -8.11
N ASN A 10 -15.35 17.77 -6.87
CA ASN A 10 -15.14 18.68 -5.75
C ASN A 10 -13.67 19.14 -5.71
N SER A 11 -13.37 20.15 -6.52
CA SER A 11 -12.01 20.68 -6.71
C SER A 11 -11.40 21.28 -5.45
N ILE A 12 -12.19 21.98 -4.63
CA ILE A 12 -11.74 22.58 -3.37
C ILE A 12 -11.24 21.48 -2.42
N PHE A 13 -12.01 20.41 -2.27
CA PHE A 13 -11.63 19.31 -1.38
C PHE A 13 -10.42 18.53 -1.92
N ALA A 14 -10.36 18.29 -3.24
CA ALA A 14 -9.21 17.65 -3.86
C ALA A 14 -7.92 18.45 -3.64
N GLN A 15 -7.96 19.77 -3.88
CA GLN A 15 -6.81 20.66 -3.65
C GLN A 15 -6.39 20.68 -2.19
N LEU A 16 -7.33 20.69 -1.25
CA LEU A 16 -7.01 20.66 0.18
C LEU A 16 -6.28 19.37 0.56
N ILE A 17 -6.69 18.22 0.02
CA ILE A 17 -6.00 16.95 0.24
C ILE A 17 -4.59 17.01 -0.36
N GLU A 18 -4.46 17.38 -1.64
CA GLU A 18 -3.17 17.44 -2.35
C GLU A 18 -2.17 18.36 -1.65
N GLN A 19 -2.60 19.58 -1.26
CA GLN A 19 -1.74 20.54 -0.57
C GLN A 19 -1.27 20.03 0.79
N ASN A 20 -2.16 19.40 1.56
CA ASN A 20 -1.78 18.86 2.87
C ASN A 20 -0.90 17.62 2.74
N SER A 21 -1.17 16.73 1.78
CA SER A 21 -0.29 15.59 1.48
C SER A 21 1.12 16.04 1.15
N LEU A 22 1.29 17.03 0.26
CA LEU A 22 2.60 17.59 -0.04
C LEU A 22 3.24 18.25 1.18
N ARG A 23 2.47 19.02 1.96
CA ARG A 23 2.97 19.69 3.18
C ARG A 23 3.50 18.70 4.21
N PHE A 24 2.84 17.55 4.36
CA PHE A 24 3.22 16.55 5.36
C PHE A 24 4.34 15.63 4.88
N PHE A 25 4.26 15.12 3.64
CA PHE A 25 5.03 13.94 3.22
C PHE A 25 6.09 14.24 2.15
N PHE A 26 6.06 15.41 1.50
CA PHE A 26 7.00 15.70 0.41
C PHE A 26 8.47 15.68 0.84
N SER A 27 8.75 16.03 2.10
CA SER A 27 10.12 16.07 2.63
C SER A 27 10.56 14.78 3.33
N ASP A 28 9.69 13.77 3.38
CA ASP A 28 9.97 12.52 4.09
C ASP A 28 10.95 11.66 3.30
N LYS A 29 11.90 11.07 4.04
CA LYS A 29 13.01 10.28 3.49
C LYS A 29 13.30 9.11 4.43
N LEU A 30 13.85 8.03 3.87
CA LEU A 30 14.34 6.87 4.63
C LEU A 30 13.32 6.32 5.63
N TYR A 31 12.07 6.12 5.21
CA TYR A 31 11.03 5.59 6.08
C TYR A 31 11.48 4.24 6.69
N PRO A 32 11.42 4.07 8.02
CA PRO A 32 11.92 2.88 8.69
C PRO A 32 10.92 1.72 8.59
N PHE A 33 10.88 1.03 7.44
CA PHE A 33 10.01 -0.14 7.24
C PHE A 33 10.28 -1.27 8.24
N THR A 34 11.40 -1.26 8.94
CA THR A 34 11.69 -2.18 10.06
C THR A 34 10.72 -2.03 11.24
N TYR A 35 9.94 -0.95 11.32
CA TYR A 35 8.88 -0.79 12.30
C TYR A 35 7.59 -1.54 11.94
N GLU A 36 7.51 -2.09 10.72
CA GLU A 36 6.34 -2.83 10.24
C GLU A 36 6.73 -4.30 9.92
N PRO A 37 6.07 -5.31 10.50
CA PRO A 37 4.89 -5.20 11.35
C PRO A 37 5.19 -4.92 12.84
N SER A 38 4.38 -4.06 13.46
CA SER A 38 4.35 -3.82 14.91
C SER A 38 3.57 -4.88 15.71
N GLY A 39 2.94 -5.85 15.01
CA GLY A 39 2.13 -6.93 15.58
C GLY A 39 0.63 -6.64 15.65
N GLU A 40 0.23 -5.38 15.59
CA GLU A 40 -1.18 -4.94 15.49
C GLU A 40 -1.47 -4.25 14.14
N ASP A 41 -0.45 -4.19 13.27
CA ASP A 41 -0.53 -3.46 12.01
C ASP A 41 -1.56 -4.07 11.09
N PHE A 42 -2.51 -3.23 10.73
CA PHE A 42 -3.57 -3.53 9.80
C PHE A 42 -3.28 -3.02 8.38
N LEU A 43 -2.57 -1.90 8.33
CA LEU A 43 -2.21 -1.14 7.15
C LEU A 43 -0.72 -0.85 7.23
N SER A 44 0.00 -0.98 6.11
CA SER A 44 1.38 -0.50 6.04
C SER A 44 1.39 1.02 5.94
N ALA A 45 1.83 1.71 6.99
CA ALA A 45 1.82 3.17 7.02
C ALA A 45 2.78 3.76 5.98
N GLY A 46 3.97 3.18 5.83
CA GLY A 46 4.94 3.62 4.82
C GLY A 46 4.42 3.44 3.39
N LEU A 47 3.79 2.29 3.08
CA LEU A 47 3.19 2.10 1.75
C LEU A 47 1.92 2.92 1.55
N ALA A 48 1.16 3.23 2.60
CA ALA A 48 -0.01 4.10 2.50
C ALA A 48 0.38 5.54 2.17
N GLU A 49 1.48 6.02 2.75
CA GLU A 49 2.08 7.30 2.38
C GLU A 49 2.53 7.30 0.91
N ALA A 50 3.27 6.27 0.48
CA ALA A 50 3.71 6.15 -0.91
C ALA A 50 2.52 6.02 -1.90
N ASP A 51 1.46 5.28 -1.54
CA ASP A 51 0.22 5.16 -2.33
C ASP A 51 -0.53 6.50 -2.43
N LEU A 52 -0.53 7.30 -1.37
CA LEU A 52 -1.08 8.65 -1.41
C LEU A 52 -0.24 9.57 -2.30
N MET A 53 1.09 9.55 -2.13
CA MET A 53 2.00 10.43 -2.84
C MET A 53 2.01 10.16 -4.33
N ARG A 54 1.93 8.90 -4.79
CA ARG A 54 1.75 8.60 -6.22
C ARG A 54 0.48 9.21 -6.83
N ARG A 55 -0.59 9.39 -6.03
CA ARG A 55 -1.87 9.98 -6.49
C ARG A 55 -1.86 11.50 -6.49
N VAL A 56 -0.97 12.10 -5.69
CA VAL A 56 -0.81 13.55 -5.55
C VAL A 56 0.23 14.07 -6.56
N MET A 57 1.31 13.32 -6.79
CA MET A 57 2.41 13.65 -7.71
C MET A 57 2.16 13.17 -9.15
N THR A 58 0.89 13.10 -9.58
CA THR A 58 0.45 12.44 -10.84
C THR A 58 0.89 13.13 -12.12
N LYS A 59 1.40 14.37 -12.05
CA LYS A 59 1.78 15.13 -13.24
C LYS A 59 3.10 14.67 -13.86
N ASN A 60 3.94 13.99 -13.08
CA ASN A 60 5.25 13.56 -13.54
C ASN A 60 5.71 12.28 -12.79
N ASN A 61 5.63 11.13 -13.46
CA ASN A 61 6.08 9.86 -12.89
C ASN A 61 7.58 9.87 -12.49
N TYR A 62 8.41 10.72 -13.12
CA TYR A 62 9.81 10.88 -12.71
C TYR A 62 9.97 11.65 -11.40
N GLU A 63 9.08 12.60 -11.11
CA GLU A 63 9.08 13.34 -9.85
C GLU A 63 8.70 12.41 -8.68
N PHE A 64 7.66 11.59 -8.88
CA PHE A 64 7.31 10.54 -7.93
C PHE A 64 8.44 9.52 -7.76
N LEU A 65 9.06 9.05 -8.86
CA LEU A 65 10.19 8.13 -8.79
C LEU A 65 11.36 8.71 -7.97
N GLN A 66 11.69 9.99 -8.16
CA GLN A 66 12.75 10.64 -7.39
C GLN A 66 12.41 10.68 -5.90
N TRP A 67 11.20 11.14 -5.55
CA TRP A 67 10.74 11.15 -4.16
C TRP A 67 10.72 9.74 -3.56
N PHE A 68 10.20 8.75 -4.29
CA PHE A 68 10.10 7.37 -3.83
C PHE A 68 11.47 6.73 -3.57
N ASN A 69 12.49 7.05 -4.38
CA ASN A 69 13.87 6.59 -4.15
C ASN A 69 14.49 7.18 -2.87
N GLU A 70 14.12 8.41 -2.51
CA GLU A 70 14.58 9.04 -1.26
C GLU A 70 13.80 8.53 -0.04
N PHE A 71 12.50 8.26 -0.22
CA PHE A 71 11.61 7.72 0.80
C PHE A 71 11.92 6.26 1.14
N LEU A 72 12.07 5.41 0.12
CA LEU A 72 12.36 3.98 0.22
C LEU A 72 13.53 3.60 -0.69
N PRO A 73 14.78 3.75 -0.21
CA PRO A 73 15.94 3.37 -1.00
C PRO A 73 15.90 1.90 -1.37
N PHE A 74 16.33 1.58 -2.59
CA PHE A 74 16.27 0.23 -3.14
C PHE A 74 16.93 -0.83 -2.24
N ALA A 75 18.05 -0.50 -1.59
CA ALA A 75 18.75 -1.39 -0.67
C ALA A 75 17.90 -1.86 0.52
N ASN A 76 16.81 -1.16 0.85
CA ASN A 76 15.95 -1.43 2.00
C ASN A 76 14.65 -2.15 1.62
N LEU A 77 14.41 -2.45 0.34
CA LEU A 77 13.13 -2.99 -0.14
C LEU A 77 12.84 -4.44 0.27
N SER A 78 13.87 -5.27 0.48
CA SER A 78 13.67 -6.71 0.33
C SER A 78 13.19 -7.45 1.58
N SER A 79 13.61 -7.10 2.80
CA SER A 79 13.27 -7.90 3.98
C SER A 79 12.04 -7.41 4.75
N SER A 80 11.80 -6.10 4.78
CA SER A 80 10.77 -5.51 5.67
C SER A 80 9.35 -5.59 5.10
N LEU A 81 9.23 -5.78 3.79
CA LEU A 81 7.94 -5.87 3.08
C LEU A 81 7.51 -7.32 2.81
N GLU A 82 8.29 -8.30 3.27
CA GLU A 82 7.90 -9.70 3.20
C GLU A 82 6.60 -9.95 3.96
N PRO A 83 5.75 -10.89 3.48
CA PRO A 83 4.58 -11.29 4.24
C PRO A 83 5.00 -11.85 5.61
N PRO A 84 4.43 -11.35 6.72
CA PRO A 84 4.66 -11.96 8.03
C PRO A 84 4.11 -13.39 8.08
N SER A 85 4.69 -14.22 8.94
CA SER A 85 4.16 -15.55 9.23
C SER A 85 2.85 -15.43 10.01
N ILE A 86 1.75 -15.90 9.42
CA ILE A 86 0.44 -15.98 10.06
C ILE A 86 0.32 -17.39 10.68
N LEU A 87 0.59 -17.50 11.98
CA LEU A 87 0.68 -18.80 12.67
C LEU A 87 -0.69 -19.33 13.13
N ASP A 88 -1.63 -18.45 13.47
CA ASP A 88 -2.99 -18.80 13.89
C ASP A 88 -3.98 -17.74 13.38
N PRO A 89 -4.76 -18.03 12.31
CA PRO A 89 -5.73 -17.10 11.74
C PRO A 89 -7.01 -16.95 12.59
N THR A 90 -7.16 -17.72 13.68
CA THR A 90 -8.28 -17.58 14.63
C THR A 90 -7.97 -16.61 15.77
N ASP A 91 -6.70 -16.22 15.92
CA ASP A 91 -6.28 -15.17 16.84
C ASP A 91 -6.65 -13.79 16.27
N PRO A 92 -7.44 -12.98 17.01
CA PRO A 92 -7.96 -11.69 16.53
C PRO A 92 -6.87 -10.61 16.35
N LYS A 93 -5.64 -10.83 16.84
CA LYS A 93 -4.49 -9.95 16.56
C LYS A 93 -3.73 -10.43 15.33
N LEU A 94 -3.54 -11.74 15.17
CA LEU A 94 -2.84 -12.28 14.02
C LEU A 94 -3.64 -12.13 12.72
N ILE A 95 -4.97 -12.04 12.78
CA ILE A 95 -5.79 -11.72 11.62
C ILE A 95 -5.50 -10.30 11.06
N HIS A 96 -5.01 -9.35 11.87
CA HIS A 96 -4.58 -8.04 11.36
C HIS A 96 -3.44 -8.18 10.35
N LEU A 97 -2.57 -9.17 10.52
CA LEU A 97 -1.47 -9.44 9.58
C LEU A 97 -1.97 -9.92 8.22
N VAL A 98 -3.16 -10.52 8.14
CA VAL A 98 -3.83 -10.82 6.87
C VAL A 98 -4.23 -9.53 6.15
N GLY A 99 -4.83 -8.58 6.88
CA GLY A 99 -5.13 -7.24 6.37
C GLY A 99 -3.90 -6.47 5.93
N LEU A 100 -2.81 -6.58 6.70
CA LEU A 100 -1.52 -6.01 6.33
C LEU A 100 -1.00 -6.58 5.01
N CYS A 101 -1.02 -7.89 4.83
CA CYS A 101 -0.64 -8.53 3.57
C CYS A 101 -1.48 -8.00 2.39
N LEU A 102 -2.81 -7.96 2.53
CA LEU A 102 -3.69 -7.49 1.45
C LEU A 102 -3.49 -6.00 1.14
N SER A 103 -3.33 -5.17 2.18
CA SER A 103 -3.11 -3.74 1.99
C SER A 103 -1.76 -3.45 1.37
N ARG A 104 -0.68 -4.14 1.80
CA ARG A 104 0.65 -4.09 1.15
C ARG A 104 0.53 -4.48 -0.31
N ALA A 105 -0.15 -5.57 -0.63
CA ALA A 105 -0.34 -6.03 -2.00
C ALA A 105 -1.01 -4.95 -2.87
N TRP A 106 -2.14 -4.41 -2.43
CA TRP A 106 -2.88 -3.38 -3.17
C TRP A 106 -2.06 -2.10 -3.38
N MET A 107 -1.39 -1.61 -2.34
CA MET A 107 -0.58 -0.39 -2.42
C MET A 107 0.66 -0.58 -3.30
N LEU A 108 1.32 -1.75 -3.21
CA LEU A 108 2.44 -2.08 -4.09
C LEU A 108 2.02 -2.09 -5.57
N GLU A 109 0.84 -2.64 -5.89
CA GLU A 109 0.32 -2.63 -7.26
C GLU A 109 0.15 -1.19 -7.77
N GLY A 110 -0.47 -0.32 -6.96
CA GLY A 110 -0.63 1.09 -7.29
C GLY A 110 0.70 1.82 -7.50
N ILE A 111 1.68 1.59 -6.61
CA ILE A 111 3.03 2.17 -6.72
C ILE A 111 3.71 1.71 -8.00
N ILE A 112 3.69 0.40 -8.29
CA ILE A 112 4.27 -0.16 -9.52
C ILE A 112 3.70 0.54 -10.74
N GLN A 113 2.39 0.76 -10.81
CA GLN A 113 1.77 1.42 -11.96
C GLN A 113 2.18 2.89 -12.12
N ALA A 114 2.55 3.59 -11.05
CA ALA A 114 3.02 4.96 -11.11
C ALA A 114 4.52 5.09 -11.49
N LEU A 115 5.32 4.03 -11.32
CA LEU A 115 6.72 4.04 -11.69
C LEU A 115 6.92 3.96 -13.22
N PRO A 116 7.96 4.58 -13.79
CA PRO A 116 8.36 4.34 -15.18
C PRO A 116 8.63 2.85 -15.45
N GLU A 117 8.34 2.39 -16.68
CA GLU A 117 8.49 0.97 -17.07
C GLU A 117 9.92 0.45 -16.91
N ASN A 118 10.91 1.30 -17.15
CA ASN A 118 12.34 0.98 -17.08
C ASN A 118 12.94 1.07 -15.67
N THR A 119 12.12 1.22 -14.63
CA THR A 119 12.60 1.26 -13.24
C THR A 119 13.19 -0.09 -12.84
N GLU A 120 14.46 -0.12 -12.45
CA GLU A 120 15.26 -1.34 -12.22
C GLU A 120 14.61 -2.34 -11.25
N TYR A 121 13.95 -1.83 -10.22
CA TYR A 121 13.38 -2.62 -9.12
C TYR A 121 11.90 -2.93 -9.26
N ARG A 122 11.28 -2.56 -10.39
CA ARG A 122 9.86 -2.80 -10.66
C ARG A 122 9.49 -4.27 -10.51
N ASN A 123 10.34 -5.18 -11.00
CA ASN A 123 10.13 -6.63 -10.88
C ASN A 123 10.17 -7.11 -9.42
N GLN A 124 11.05 -6.55 -8.60
CA GLN A 124 11.15 -6.94 -7.18
C GLN A 124 9.91 -6.49 -6.39
N LEU A 125 9.42 -5.27 -6.66
CA LEU A 125 8.15 -4.79 -6.12
C LEU A 125 6.98 -5.69 -6.55
N TYR A 126 6.99 -6.16 -7.80
CA TYR A 126 5.96 -7.05 -8.31
C TYR A 126 5.96 -8.41 -7.58
N GLU A 127 7.13 -8.99 -7.32
CA GLU A 127 7.24 -10.23 -6.54
C GLU A 127 6.83 -10.04 -5.07
N LEU A 128 7.11 -8.87 -4.47
CA LEU A 128 6.60 -8.53 -3.14
C LEU A 128 5.07 -8.40 -3.13
N HIS A 129 4.50 -7.71 -4.13
CA HIS A 129 3.06 -7.62 -4.33
C HIS A 129 2.43 -9.01 -4.41
N ARG A 130 2.98 -9.89 -5.26
CA ARG A 130 2.45 -11.25 -5.46
C ARG A 130 2.48 -12.09 -4.18
N ARG A 131 3.59 -12.05 -3.43
CA ARG A 131 3.71 -12.84 -2.19
C ARG A 131 2.77 -12.34 -1.11
N ASN A 132 2.63 -11.02 -0.96
CA ASN A 132 1.66 -10.43 -0.03
C ASN A 132 0.22 -10.73 -0.44
N ALA A 133 -0.10 -10.66 -1.74
CA ALA A 133 -1.42 -11.04 -2.26
C ALA A 133 -1.73 -12.50 -1.98
N GLN A 134 -0.80 -13.42 -2.28
CA GLN A 134 -0.97 -14.84 -2.04
C GLN A 134 -1.17 -15.14 -0.55
N ALA A 135 -0.33 -14.59 0.32
CA ALA A 135 -0.42 -14.79 1.76
C ALA A 135 -1.74 -14.27 2.33
N GLY A 136 -2.14 -13.06 1.94
CA GLY A 136 -3.39 -12.44 2.36
C GLY A 136 -4.62 -13.23 1.88
N LEU A 137 -4.70 -13.53 0.58
CA LEU A 137 -5.85 -14.22 -0.02
C LEU A 137 -6.00 -15.67 0.45
N THR A 138 -4.90 -16.40 0.66
CA THR A 138 -4.96 -17.79 1.17
C THR A 138 -5.48 -17.83 2.61
N ALA A 139 -5.19 -16.79 3.39
CA ALA A 139 -5.62 -16.71 4.79
C ALA A 139 -7.05 -16.18 4.95
N ILE A 140 -7.73 -15.77 3.87
CA ILE A 140 -9.17 -15.49 3.89
C ILE A 140 -9.90 -16.84 3.92
N ASP A 141 -10.24 -17.29 5.12
CA ASP A 141 -11.12 -18.43 5.34
C ASP A 141 -12.55 -17.94 5.63
N GLU A 142 -13.53 -18.43 4.87
CA GLU A 142 -14.96 -18.10 5.02
C GLU A 142 -15.57 -18.60 6.34
N SER A 143 -14.85 -19.47 7.08
CA SER A 143 -15.36 -20.13 8.28
C SER A 143 -15.21 -19.36 9.60
N HIS A 144 -14.48 -18.23 9.63
CA HIS A 144 -14.24 -17.46 10.86
C HIS A 144 -14.81 -16.04 10.76
N TYR A 145 -15.88 -15.80 11.54
CA TYR A 145 -16.66 -14.55 11.61
C TYR A 145 -15.81 -13.27 11.86
N GLU A 146 -14.67 -13.42 12.55
CA GLU A 146 -13.74 -12.34 12.92
C GLU A 146 -13.00 -11.74 11.70
N GLY A 147 -12.81 -12.49 10.61
CA GLY A 147 -12.14 -12.02 9.39
C GLY A 147 -13.09 -11.59 8.26
N GLY A 148 -14.24 -12.25 8.12
CA GLY A 148 -15.10 -12.14 6.93
C GLY A 148 -15.74 -10.77 6.68
N HIS A 149 -15.98 -9.96 7.71
CA HIS A 149 -16.74 -8.72 7.56
C HIS A 149 -15.94 -7.50 7.08
N TRP A 150 -14.61 -7.49 7.25
CA TRP A 150 -13.77 -6.36 6.83
C TRP A 150 -12.69 -6.75 5.83
N LEU A 151 -12.16 -7.99 5.85
CA LEU A 151 -11.16 -8.48 4.86
C LEU A 151 -11.71 -8.40 3.43
N GLY A 152 -13.02 -8.64 3.26
CA GLY A 152 -13.69 -8.52 1.98
C GLY A 152 -13.52 -7.15 1.32
N THR A 153 -13.38 -6.07 2.09
CA THR A 153 -13.17 -4.73 1.51
C THR A 153 -11.79 -4.61 0.87
N PHE A 154 -10.75 -5.15 1.51
CA PHE A 154 -9.38 -5.15 0.97
C PHE A 154 -9.25 -6.09 -0.20
N ALA A 155 -9.85 -7.29 -0.11
CA ALA A 155 -9.91 -8.23 -1.22
C ALA A 155 -10.62 -7.62 -2.44
N VAL A 156 -11.73 -6.89 -2.25
CA VAL A 156 -12.41 -6.17 -3.33
C VAL A 156 -11.51 -5.09 -3.94
N TYR A 157 -10.84 -4.26 -3.12
CA TYR A 157 -9.93 -3.22 -3.64
C TYR A 157 -8.81 -3.81 -4.49
N LEU A 158 -8.22 -4.92 -4.03
CA LEU A 158 -7.19 -5.67 -4.75
C LEU A 158 -7.74 -6.30 -6.05
N ILE A 159 -8.78 -7.12 -5.96
CA ILE A 159 -9.33 -7.88 -7.10
C ILE A 159 -9.91 -6.95 -8.18
N THR A 160 -10.49 -5.82 -7.79
CA THR A 160 -11.11 -4.89 -8.73
C THR A 160 -10.20 -3.74 -9.18
N GLN A 161 -8.95 -3.71 -8.71
CA GLN A 161 -7.99 -2.63 -8.98
C GLN A 161 -8.58 -1.24 -8.65
N ARG A 162 -9.32 -1.14 -7.54
CA ARG A 162 -10.02 0.10 -7.18
C ARG A 162 -9.01 1.17 -6.76
N GLY A 163 -9.12 2.37 -7.34
CA GLY A 163 -8.17 3.47 -7.09
C GLY A 163 -6.80 3.26 -7.74
N ILE A 164 -6.72 2.35 -8.71
CA ILE A 164 -5.55 2.12 -9.55
C ILE A 164 -5.87 2.56 -10.98
N ASN A 165 -7.07 2.23 -11.47
CA ASN A 165 -7.66 2.71 -12.73
C ASN A 165 -8.54 3.96 -12.57
#